data_AF-A0A3D4XY87-F1
#
_entry.id   AF-A0A3D4XY87-F1
#
_cell.length_a   1.000
_cell.length_b   1.000
_cell.length_c   1.000
_cell.angle_alpha   90.00
_cell.angle_beta   90.00
_cell.angle_gamma   90.00
#
_symmetry.space_group_name_H-M   'P 1'
#
loop_
_entity.id
_entity.type
_entity.pdbx_description
1 polymer ?
#
loop_
_entity_poly.entity_id
_entity_poly.type
_entity_poly.pdbx_seq_one_letter_code
_entity_poly.pdbx_strand_id
1 'polypeptide(L)'
;MEKNSLFYMANLYPEIGRMFSYYDSGKKEAGDNAKKRALNIVDTILTFRDIKPAGREEWSVIKNFILGFDELDSFEKTILEKYSEPFSYKFMNQYTLS
;
A
#
# COMPACT_ATOMS: atom_id res chain seq x y z
N MET A 1 -0.44 3.70 22.87
CA MET A 1 -1.15 4.49 21.85
C MET A 1 -1.78 3.49 20.89
N GLU A 2 -3.10 3.55 20.70
CA GLU A 2 -3.80 2.65 19.79
C GLU A 2 -3.49 3.05 18.33
N LYS A 3 -3.20 2.07 17.48
CA LYS A 3 -2.86 2.31 16.07
C LYS A 3 -4.15 2.54 15.28
N ASN A 4 -4.32 3.73 14.71
CA ASN A 4 -5.49 4.09 13.89
C ASN A 4 -5.25 3.76 12.40
N SER A 5 -6.26 3.99 11.57
CA SER A 5 -6.23 3.78 10.12
C SER A 5 -5.01 4.45 9.45
N LEU A 6 -4.71 5.71 9.80
CA LEU A 6 -3.56 6.47 9.28
C LEU A 6 -2.22 5.80 9.57
N PHE A 7 -2.04 5.23 10.76
CA PHE A 7 -0.83 4.48 11.09
C PHE A 7 -0.64 3.30 10.12
N TYR A 8 -1.70 2.55 9.84
CA TYR A 8 -1.62 1.41 8.92
C TYR A 8 -1.40 1.86 7.48
N MET A 9 -2.08 2.92 7.03
CA MET A 9 -1.88 3.51 5.69
C MET A 9 -0.42 3.92 5.48
N ALA A 10 0.20 4.59 6.45
CA ALA A 10 1.59 5.04 6.36
C ALA A 10 2.60 3.88 6.25
N ASN A 11 2.24 2.69 6.77
CA ASN A 11 3.09 1.50 6.71
C ASN A 11 2.83 0.63 5.47
N LEU A 12 1.87 0.96 4.62
CA LEU A 12 1.61 0.19 3.41
C LEU A 12 2.70 0.43 2.34
N TYR A 13 3.14 1.68 2.14
CA TYR A 13 4.21 2.02 1.18
C TYR A 13 5.43 1.13 1.31
N PRO A 14 6.05 1.06 2.50
CA PRO A 14 7.35 0.44 2.61
C PRO A 14 7.24 -1.07 2.40
N GLU A 15 6.08 -1.68 2.69
CA GLU A 15 5.87 -3.10 2.42
C GLU A 15 5.68 -3.39 0.93
N ILE A 16 4.97 -2.54 0.19
CA ILE A 16 4.85 -2.66 -1.27
C ILE A 16 6.20 -2.44 -1.96
N GLY A 17 6.96 -1.40 -1.54
CA GLY A 17 8.30 -1.16 -2.07
C GLY A 17 9.27 -2.32 -1.78
N ARG A 18 9.21 -2.90 -0.57
CA ARG A 18 9.99 -4.10 -0.23
C ARG A 18 9.57 -5.30 -1.08
N MET A 19 8.26 -5.48 -1.30
CA MET A 19 7.73 -6.56 -2.13
C MET A 19 8.35 -6.51 -3.53
N PHE A 20 8.21 -5.39 -4.25
CA PHE A 20 8.78 -5.24 -5.58
C PHE A 20 10.31 -5.41 -5.58
N SER A 21 11.01 -4.73 -4.68
CA SER A 21 12.47 -4.84 -4.57
C SER A 21 12.96 -6.28 -4.36
N TYR A 22 12.25 -7.08 -3.54
CA TYR A 22 12.60 -8.48 -3.33
C TYR A 22 12.31 -9.36 -4.54
N TYR A 23 11.17 -9.16 -5.22
CA TYR A 23 10.88 -9.91 -6.46
C TYR A 23 11.88 -9.58 -7.57
N ASP A 24 12.19 -8.29 -7.78
CA ASP A 24 13.18 -7.85 -8.77
C ASP A 24 14.58 -8.41 -8.47
N SER A 25 14.89 -8.61 -7.19
CA SER A 25 16.16 -9.23 -6.74
C SER A 25 16.13 -10.77 -6.69
N GLY A 26 15.05 -11.41 -7.15
CA GLY A 26 14.88 -12.87 -7.11
C GLY A 26 14.67 -13.48 -5.71
N LYS A 27 14.50 -12.66 -4.67
CA LYS A 27 14.30 -13.10 -3.27
C LYS A 27 12.82 -13.41 -2.99
N LYS A 28 12.28 -14.42 -3.68
CA LYS A 28 10.84 -14.74 -3.69
C LYS A 28 10.22 -14.85 -2.29
N GLU A 29 10.82 -15.61 -1.37
CA GLU A 29 10.30 -15.77 -0.01
C GLU A 29 10.20 -14.45 0.77
N ALA A 30 11.21 -13.58 0.62
CA ALA A 30 11.17 -12.24 1.25
C ALA A 30 10.08 -11.36 0.62
N GLY A 31 9.88 -11.48 -0.70
CA GLY A 31 8.79 -10.85 -1.45
C GLY A 31 7.41 -11.31 -0.98
N ASP A 32 7.19 -12.63 -0.86
CA ASP A 32 5.95 -13.23 -0.38
C ASP A 32 5.63 -12.76 1.05
N ASN A 33 6.65 -12.68 1.91
CA ASN A 33 6.50 -12.16 3.27
C ASN A 33 6.11 -10.68 3.28
N ALA A 34 6.67 -9.85 2.38
CA ALA A 34 6.29 -8.45 2.23
C ALA A 34 4.86 -8.31 1.69
N LYS A 35 4.49 -9.11 0.68
CA LYS A 35 3.12 -9.22 0.15
C LYS A 35 2.12 -9.54 1.25
N LYS A 36 2.40 -10.55 2.09
CA LYS A 36 1.55 -10.93 3.22
C LYS A 36 1.37 -9.78 4.22
N ARG A 37 2.45 -9.05 4.55
CA ARG A 37 2.36 -7.88 5.45
C ARG A 37 1.52 -6.76 4.83
N ALA A 38 1.70 -6.47 3.54
CA ALA A 38 0.91 -5.48 2.83
C ALA A 38 -0.59 -5.83 2.82
N LEU A 39 -0.94 -7.10 2.54
CA LEU A 39 -2.33 -7.58 2.59
C LEU A 39 -2.94 -7.46 4.00
N ASN A 40 -2.20 -7.86 5.04
CA ASN A 40 -2.65 -7.71 6.42
C ASN A 40 -2.91 -6.25 6.80
N ILE A 41 -2.10 -5.31 6.30
CA ILE A 41 -2.29 -3.87 6.52
C ILE A 41 -3.60 -3.42 5.87
N VAL A 42 -3.85 -3.79 4.61
CA VAL A 42 -5.09 -3.42 3.90
C VAL A 42 -6.32 -4.01 4.58
N ASP A 43 -6.27 -5.28 4.98
CA ASP A 43 -7.36 -5.92 5.73
C ASP A 43 -7.62 -5.21 7.05
N THR A 44 -6.57 -4.79 7.75
CA THR A 44 -6.71 -4.01 8.99
C THR A 44 -7.34 -2.64 8.71
N ILE A 45 -6.93 -1.93 7.65
CA ILE A 45 -7.53 -0.66 7.24
C ILE A 45 -9.04 -0.82 7.03
N LEU A 46 -9.45 -1.88 6.34
CA LEU A 46 -10.86 -2.16 6.06
C LEU A 46 -11.69 -2.49 7.31
N THR A 47 -11.08 -2.80 8.46
CA THR A 47 -11.81 -2.99 9.72
C THR A 47 -12.21 -1.67 10.39
N PHE A 48 -11.54 -0.56 10.10
CA PHE A 48 -11.83 0.70 10.77
C PHE A 48 -13.12 1.35 10.27
N ARG A 49 -13.89 1.92 11.21
CA ARG A 49 -15.20 2.54 10.95
C ARG A 49 -15.09 3.95 10.36
N ASP A 50 -13.92 4.57 10.44
CA ASP A 50 -13.64 5.91 9.90
C ASP A 50 -13.45 5.91 8.37
N ILE A 51 -13.24 4.74 7.76
CA ILE A 51 -13.16 4.58 6.32
C ILE A 51 -14.57 4.59 5.71
N LYS A 52 -14.86 5.67 4.98
CA LYS A 52 -16.11 5.84 4.21
C LYS A 52 -16.26 4.78 3.11
N PRO A 53 -17.49 4.47 2.65
CA PRO A 53 -17.74 3.46 1.62
C PRO A 53 -16.87 3.60 0.37
N ALA A 54 -16.76 4.82 -0.20
CA ALA A 54 -15.90 5.06 -1.37
C ALA A 54 -14.42 4.70 -1.11
N GLY A 55 -13.89 5.02 0.07
CA GLY A 55 -12.54 4.64 0.45
C GLY A 55 -12.37 3.12 0.62
N ARG A 56 -13.41 2.40 1.03
CA ARG A 56 -13.37 0.93 1.14
C ARG A 56 -13.24 0.26 -0.24
N GLU A 57 -13.90 0.80 -1.26
CA GLU A 57 -13.76 0.35 -2.64
C GLU A 57 -12.32 0.56 -3.14
N GLU A 58 -11.75 1.75 -2.90
CA GLU A 58 -10.35 2.04 -3.23
C GLU A 58 -9.39 1.04 -2.56
N TRP A 59 -9.55 0.78 -1.26
CA TRP A 59 -8.72 -0.20 -0.54
C TRP A 59 -8.91 -1.63 -1.06
N SER A 60 -10.10 -1.99 -1.52
CA SER A 60 -10.36 -3.30 -2.13
C SER A 60 -9.66 -3.45 -3.49
N VAL A 61 -9.62 -2.37 -4.29
CA VAL A 61 -8.83 -2.34 -5.53
C VAL A 61 -7.33 -2.52 -5.23
N ILE A 62 -6.81 -1.81 -4.22
CA ILE A 62 -5.40 -1.97 -3.81
C ILE A 62 -5.10 -3.40 -3.35
N LYS A 63 -6.01 -4.03 -2.60
CA LYS A 63 -5.86 -5.44 -2.22
C LYS A 63 -5.73 -6.34 -3.46
N ASN A 64 -6.56 -6.13 -4.47
CA ASN A 64 -6.53 -6.92 -5.71
C ASN A 64 -5.22 -6.71 -6.48
N PHE A 65 -4.72 -5.47 -6.54
CA PHE A 65 -3.43 -5.18 -7.16
C PHE A 65 -2.26 -5.86 -6.44
N ILE A 66 -2.26 -5.91 -5.11
CA ILE A 66 -1.26 -6.65 -4.35
C ILE A 66 -1.37 -8.17 -4.62
N LEU A 67 -2.59 -8.70 -4.74
CA LEU A 67 -2.80 -10.12 -5.00
C LEU A 67 -2.28 -10.54 -6.38
N GLY A 68 -2.56 -9.75 -7.42
CA GLY A 68 -2.12 -9.99 -8.81
C GLY A 68 -0.88 -9.20 -9.23
N PHE A 69 0.00 -8.83 -8.29
CA PHE A 69 1.14 -7.94 -8.54
C PHE A 69 2.07 -8.40 -9.69
N ASP A 70 2.09 -9.70 -9.95
CA ASP A 70 2.87 -10.39 -10.98
C ASP A 70 2.28 -10.27 -12.38
N GLU A 71 0.97 -10.03 -12.48
CA GLU A 71 0.25 -9.80 -13.73
C GLU A 71 0.16 -8.30 -14.09
N LEU A 72 0.54 -7.41 -13.16
CA LEU A 72 0.45 -5.97 -13.37
C LEU A 72 1.41 -5.48 -14.44
N ASP A 73 0.90 -4.63 -15.33
CA ASP A 73 1.71 -3.88 -16.27
C ASP A 73 2.46 -2.72 -15.58
N SER A 74 3.28 -1.99 -16.34
CA SER A 74 4.08 -0.87 -15.80
C SER A 74 3.22 0.28 -15.26
N PHE A 75 2.04 0.51 -15.85
CA PHE A 75 1.12 1.56 -15.42
C PHE A 75 0.43 1.17 -14.10
N GLU A 76 -0.05 -0.07 -14.00
CA GLU A 76 -0.70 -0.59 -12.80
C GLU A 76 0.27 -0.71 -11.62
N LYS A 77 1.53 -1.12 -11.88
CA LYS A 77 2.60 -1.07 -10.87
C LYS A 77 2.82 0.34 -10.36
N THR A 78 2.83 1.33 -11.26
CA THR A 78 2.95 2.74 -10.88
C THR A 78 1.77 3.19 -10.02
N ILE A 79 0.54 2.73 -10.30
CA ILE A 79 -0.62 3.02 -9.46
C ILE A 79 -0.42 2.43 -8.06
N LEU A 80 0.00 1.16 -7.95
CA LEU A 80 0.20 0.50 -6.67
C LEU A 80 1.30 1.18 -5.83
N GLU A 81 2.39 1.60 -6.47
CA GLU A 81 3.46 2.39 -5.85
C GLU A 81 2.97 3.78 -5.41
N LYS A 82 2.23 4.50 -6.26
CA LYS A 82 1.70 5.85 -5.94
C LYS A 82 0.60 5.84 -4.87
N TYR A 83 -0.25 4.83 -4.85
CA TYR A 83 -1.27 4.71 -3.82
C TYR A 83 -0.65 4.52 -2.46
N SER A 84 0.39 3.70 -2.46
CA SER A 84 1.12 3.39 -1.26
C SER A 84 2.06 4.53 -0.88
N GLU A 85 2.48 5.42 -1.79
CA GLU A 85 3.39 6.56 -1.57
C GLU A 85 3.17 7.25 -0.21
N PRO A 86 4.25 7.55 0.55
CA PRO A 86 4.14 7.97 1.93
C PRO A 86 3.16 9.12 2.06
N PHE A 87 2.25 9.00 3.02
CA PHE A 87 1.36 10.11 3.41
C PHE A 87 2.14 11.40 3.66
N SER A 88 3.36 11.29 4.18
CA SER A 88 4.29 12.41 4.34
C SER A 88 4.66 13.08 3.01
N TYR A 89 4.86 12.36 1.91
CA TYR A 89 5.17 12.96 0.61
C TYR A 89 3.97 13.74 0.05
N LYS A 90 2.75 13.20 0.20
CA LYS A 90 1.50 13.85 -0.21
C LYS A 90 1.21 15.13 0.60
N PHE A 91 1.57 15.16 1.88
CA PHE A 91 1.38 16.33 2.75
C PHE A 91 2.55 17.33 2.73
N MET A 92 3.81 16.88 2.69
CA MET A 92 4.97 17.78 2.65
C MET A 92 5.00 18.61 1.36
N ASN A 93 4.50 18.06 0.24
CA ASN A 93 4.38 18.77 -1.03
C ASN A 93 3.14 19.68 -1.14
N GLN A 94 2.16 19.55 -0.24
CA GLN A 94 1.02 20.48 -0.19
C GLN A 94 1.39 21.84 0.43
N TYR A 95 2.44 21.91 1.26
CA TYR A 95 2.89 23.14 1.92
C TYR A 95 4.14 23.78 1.29
N THR A 96 4.66 23.22 0.19
CA THR A 96 5.82 23.79 -0.53
C THR A 96 5.42 24.73 -1.67
N LEU A 97 4.12 24.90 -1.92
CA LEU A 97 3.56 25.85 -2.91
C LEU A 97 2.75 26.99 -2.26
N SER A 98 2.93 27.23 -0.95
CA SER A 98 2.39 28.43 -0.27
C SER A 98 3.44 29.52 -0.14
#